data_AF-A0A4S4NGR9-F1
#
_entry.id   AF-A0A4S4NGR9-F1
#
_cell.length_a   1.000
_cell.length_b   1.000
_cell.length_c   1.000
_cell.angle_alpha   90.00
_cell.angle_beta   90.00
_cell.angle_gamma   90.00
#
_symmetry.space_group_name_H-M   'P 1'
#
loop_
_entity.id
_entity.type
_entity.pdbx_description
1 polymer ?
#
loop_
_entity_poly.entity_id
_entity_poly.type
_entity_poly.pdbx_seq_one_letter_code
_entity_poly.pdbx_strand_id
1 'polypeptide(L)'
;MRRRSFLLLGSAVCWAISGRAEAHEGPHAARVITDVLEARIEGRVLNLRLRIESLDGPVFLQGLWATDADVRSWVQDGRGRGGVLPEQVIVLEFSNAVPSLFTLTLDFGEAGISTVLVTPRR
;
A
#
# COMPACT_ATOMS: atom_id res chain seq x y z
N MET A 1 17.63 21.34 -58.47
CA MET A 1 18.99 21.69 -57.95
C MET A 1 18.85 22.25 -56.55
N ARG A 2 19.81 21.92 -55.66
CA ARG A 2 20.00 22.27 -54.23
C ARG A 2 19.04 21.57 -53.24
N ARG A 3 19.41 20.56 -52.41
CA ARG A 3 20.57 20.16 -51.56
C ARG A 3 20.33 20.48 -50.06
N ARG A 4 20.51 19.40 -49.27
CA ARG A 4 20.95 19.28 -47.85
C ARG A 4 19.83 19.33 -46.80
N SER A 5 19.56 18.32 -45.95
CA SER A 5 20.34 17.33 -45.14
C SER A 5 20.54 17.78 -43.68
N PHE A 6 20.40 16.80 -42.75
CA PHE A 6 20.87 16.74 -41.33
C PHE A 6 20.06 17.53 -40.28
N LEU A 7 19.76 17.10 -39.03
CA LEU A 7 20.24 16.07 -38.06
C LEU A 7 19.05 15.66 -37.14
N LEU A 8 18.82 14.38 -36.79
CA LEU A 8 19.26 13.64 -35.58
C LEU A 8 19.34 14.41 -34.25
N LEU A 9 18.40 14.12 -33.33
CA LEU A 9 18.52 14.13 -31.86
C LEU A 9 17.30 13.31 -31.36
N GLY A 10 17.38 12.14 -30.71
CA GLY A 10 18.43 11.60 -29.87
C GLY A 10 18.20 12.00 -28.41
N SER A 11 17.26 11.36 -27.70
CA SER A 11 17.09 11.37 -26.23
C SER A 11 15.86 10.54 -25.87
N ALA A 12 15.78 9.77 -24.79
CA ALA A 12 16.73 9.22 -23.85
C ALA A 12 15.93 8.13 -23.11
N VAL A 13 16.60 7.04 -22.78
CA VAL A 13 16.04 5.89 -22.06
C VAL A 13 15.47 6.37 -20.71
N CYS A 14 14.15 6.34 -20.54
CA CYS A 14 13.55 6.41 -19.20
C CYS A 14 13.60 5.03 -18.57
N TRP A 15 14.62 4.81 -17.74
CA TRP A 15 14.64 3.72 -16.78
C TRP A 15 13.46 3.90 -15.83
N ALA A 16 12.44 3.04 -15.93
CA ALA A 16 11.38 2.96 -14.95
C ALA A 16 11.98 2.39 -13.65
N ILE A 17 12.38 3.30 -12.76
CA ILE A 17 12.82 2.97 -11.41
C ILE A 17 11.55 2.62 -10.62
N SER A 18 11.36 1.32 -10.36
CA SER A 18 10.35 0.84 -9.42
C SER A 18 10.68 1.39 -8.03
N GLY A 19 9.98 2.46 -7.63
CA GLY A 19 10.16 3.08 -6.33
C GLY A 19 9.64 2.18 -5.21
N ARG A 20 10.53 1.79 -4.29
CA ARG A 20 10.13 1.48 -2.91
C ARG A 20 9.71 2.80 -2.28
N ALA A 21 8.46 2.91 -1.86
CA ALA A 21 8.03 3.99 -0.99
C ALA A 21 8.49 3.67 0.43
N GLU A 22 9.53 4.34 0.90
CA GLU A 22 9.88 4.40 2.32
C GLU A 22 9.23 5.67 2.88
N ALA A 23 8.18 5.49 3.68
CA ALA A 23 7.59 6.58 4.45
C ALA A 23 8.53 6.94 5.61
N HIS A 24 9.16 8.12 5.57
CA HIS A 24 9.93 8.67 6.67
C HIS A 24 9.21 9.90 7.23
N GLU A 25 8.46 9.72 8.31
CA GLU A 25 7.96 10.82 9.14
C GLU A 25 8.48 10.64 10.58
N GLY A 26 9.55 11.39 10.91
CA GLY A 26 10.05 11.57 12.29
C GLY A 26 11.00 10.48 12.82
N PRO A 27 11.90 10.81 13.76
CA PRO A 27 12.91 9.90 14.33
C PRO A 27 12.34 8.75 15.20
N HIS A 28 11.02 8.58 15.24
CA HIS A 28 10.31 7.61 16.08
C HIS A 28 9.28 6.76 15.34
N ALA A 29 9.14 6.88 14.01
CA ALA A 29 8.26 5.99 13.25
C ALA A 29 8.79 4.56 13.33
N ALA A 30 7.94 3.63 13.75
CA ALA A 30 8.29 2.22 13.77
C ALA A 30 8.48 1.71 12.34
N ARG A 31 9.53 0.93 12.10
CA ARG A 31 9.71 0.25 10.81
C ARG A 31 8.74 -0.91 10.72
N VAL A 32 7.67 -0.69 9.98
CA VAL A 32 6.62 -1.67 9.70
C VAL A 32 6.73 -2.15 8.26
N ILE A 33 6.84 -3.46 8.09
CA ILE A 33 6.73 -4.15 6.80
C ILE A 33 5.28 -4.64 6.67
N THR A 34 4.64 -4.31 5.55
CA THR A 34 3.30 -4.79 5.22
C THR A 34 3.30 -5.49 3.88
N ASP A 35 2.86 -6.75 3.88
CA ASP A 35 2.68 -7.56 2.67
C ASP A 35 1.20 -7.77 2.38
N VAL A 36 0.81 -7.61 1.11
CA VAL A 36 -0.51 -8.00 0.61
C VAL A 36 -0.47 -9.49 0.25
N LEU A 37 -1.10 -10.32 1.07
CA LEU A 37 -1.18 -11.77 0.84
C LEU A 37 -2.27 -12.10 -0.19
N GLU A 38 -3.42 -11.45 -0.08
CA GLU A 38 -4.56 -11.63 -0.97
C GLU A 38 -5.35 -10.34 -1.12
N ALA A 39 -5.85 -10.06 -2.32
CA ALA A 39 -6.72 -8.93 -2.61
C ALA A 39 -7.76 -9.37 -3.66
N ARG A 40 -8.95 -9.77 -3.22
CA ARG A 40 -10.00 -10.38 -4.05
C ARG A 40 -11.19 -9.45 -4.21
N ILE A 41 -11.62 -9.22 -5.44
CA ILE A 41 -12.77 -8.35 -5.76
C ILE A 41 -14.06 -9.16 -5.84
N GLU A 42 -15.10 -8.67 -5.18
CA GLU A 42 -16.49 -9.15 -5.28
C GLU A 42 -17.42 -7.95 -5.53
N GLY A 43 -17.61 -7.60 -6.81
CA GLY A 43 -18.37 -6.41 -7.20
C GLY A 43 -17.67 -5.11 -6.81
N ARG A 44 -18.25 -4.35 -5.87
CA ARG A 44 -17.66 -3.13 -5.28
C ARG A 44 -16.92 -3.39 -3.96
N VAL A 45 -16.89 -4.65 -3.52
CA VAL A 45 -16.25 -5.06 -2.26
C VAL A 45 -14.88 -5.64 -2.57
N LEU A 46 -13.89 -5.26 -1.77
CA LEU A 46 -12.55 -5.85 -1.77
C LEU A 46 -12.33 -6.58 -0.45
N ASN A 47 -12.05 -7.88 -0.54
CA ASN A 47 -11.56 -8.69 0.56
C ASN A 47 -10.04 -8.72 0.50
N LEU A 48 -9.38 -8.15 1.51
CA LEU A 48 -7.94 -7.96 1.59
C LEU A 48 -7.39 -8.76 2.77
N ARG A 49 -6.28 -9.47 2.55
CA ARG A 49 -5.52 -10.14 3.61
C ARG A 49 -4.10 -9.59 3.64
N LEU A 50 -3.69 -9.06 4.78
CA LEU A 50 -2.38 -8.47 4.99
C LEU A 50 -1.59 -9.24 6.05
N ARG A 51 -0.27 -9.27 5.87
CA ARG A 51 0.68 -9.60 6.92
C ARG A 51 1.41 -8.33 7.32
N ILE A 52 1.44 -8.04 8.61
CA ILE A 52 2.10 -6.85 9.15
C ILE A 52 3.15 -7.29 10.18
N GLU A 53 4.39 -6.85 9.98
CA GLU A 53 5.52 -7.13 10.84
C GLU A 53 6.22 -5.83 11.22
N SER A 54 6.43 -5.61 12.51
CA SER A 54 7.23 -4.49 13.03
C SER A 54 8.59 -4.97 13.50
N LEU A 55 9.63 -4.27 13.05
CA LEU A 55 11.02 -4.61 13.37
C LEU A 55 11.50 -3.99 14.68
N ASP A 56 10.79 -2.98 15.19
CA ASP A 56 11.27 -2.15 16.31
C ASP A 56 10.45 -2.38 17.60
N GLY A 57 9.48 -3.30 17.57
CA GLY A 57 8.65 -3.66 18.73
C GLY A 57 7.19 -3.95 18.37
N PRO A 58 6.34 -4.23 19.36
CA PRO A 58 4.92 -4.45 19.11
C PRO A 58 4.24 -3.18 18.58
N VAL A 59 3.47 -3.33 17.50
CA VAL A 59 2.62 -2.27 16.94
C VAL A 59 1.16 -2.69 16.95
N PHE A 60 0.27 -1.72 16.82
CA PHE A 60 -1.17 -1.93 16.75
C PHE A 60 -1.71 -1.14 15.60
N LEU A 61 -2.41 -1.79 14.69
CA LEU A 61 -3.17 -1.07 13.69
C LEU A 61 -4.39 -0.45 14.41
N GLN A 62 -4.49 0.88 14.37
CA GLN A 62 -5.54 1.68 15.03
C GLN A 62 -6.57 2.18 14.02
N GLY A 63 -6.14 2.41 12.78
CA GLY A 63 -7.01 2.82 11.69
C GLY A 63 -6.44 2.41 10.34
N LEU A 64 -7.31 2.47 9.33
CA LEU A 64 -6.93 2.31 7.94
C LEU A 64 -7.93 3.04 7.05
N TRP A 65 -7.47 3.53 5.90
CA TRP A 65 -8.33 4.15 4.91
C TRP A 65 -7.74 4.03 3.50
N ALA A 66 -8.64 4.04 2.52
CA ALA A 66 -8.31 4.15 1.12
C ALA A 66 -9.26 5.15 0.46
N THR A 67 -8.78 5.87 -0.55
CA THR A 67 -9.60 6.84 -1.28
C THR A 67 -10.83 6.16 -1.88
N ASP A 68 -11.99 6.79 -1.74
CA ASP A 68 -13.28 6.33 -2.24
C ASP A 68 -13.78 4.98 -1.70
N ALA A 69 -13.22 4.51 -0.57
CA ALA A 69 -13.60 3.28 0.10
C ALA A 69 -14.02 3.48 1.56
N ASP A 70 -15.12 2.84 1.95
CA ASP A 70 -15.53 2.68 3.33
C ASP A 70 -14.97 1.38 3.90
N VAL A 71 -14.44 1.43 5.13
CA VAL A 71 -14.02 0.22 5.85
C VAL A 71 -15.23 -0.46 6.44
N ARG A 72 -15.61 -1.63 5.90
CA ARG A 72 -16.77 -2.40 6.38
C ARG A 72 -16.44 -3.21 7.62
N SER A 73 -15.28 -3.84 7.61
CA SER A 73 -14.77 -4.59 8.75
C SER A 73 -13.27 -4.76 8.64
N TRP A 74 -12.65 -4.92 9.80
CA TRP A 74 -11.28 -5.37 9.93
C TRP A 74 -11.09 -5.93 11.34
N VAL A 75 -10.13 -6.82 11.49
CA VAL A 75 -9.85 -7.44 12.79
C VAL A 75 -8.93 -6.52 13.56
N GLN A 76 -9.46 -5.83 14.57
CA GLN A 76 -8.66 -5.07 15.52
C GLN A 76 -8.05 -6.00 16.57
N ASP A 77 -7.22 -6.97 16.13
CA ASP A 77 -6.58 -7.89 17.08
C ASP A 77 -5.26 -7.31 17.61
N GLY A 78 -5.22 -7.23 18.94
CA GLY A 78 -4.14 -6.63 19.70
C GLY A 78 -2.91 -7.52 19.87
N ARG A 79 -1.75 -6.86 19.98
CA ARG A 79 -0.42 -7.39 20.31
C ARG A 79 -0.04 -8.64 19.51
N GLY A 80 0.57 -8.38 18.36
CA GLY A 80 1.46 -9.34 17.73
C GLY A 80 2.55 -9.85 18.68
N ARG A 81 2.78 -11.16 18.72
CA ARG A 81 3.87 -11.73 19.53
C ARG A 81 5.20 -11.46 18.84
N GLY A 82 6.09 -10.72 19.50
CA GLY A 82 7.41 -10.40 18.94
C GLY A 82 7.37 -9.48 17.73
N GLY A 83 6.39 -8.57 17.63
CA GLY A 83 6.30 -7.58 16.56
C GLY A 83 5.51 -8.03 15.33
N VAL A 84 5.16 -9.31 15.21
CA VAL A 84 4.34 -9.84 14.11
C VAL A 84 2.87 -9.85 14.50
N LEU A 85 2.05 -9.03 13.83
CA LEU A 85 0.60 -9.03 14.01
C LEU A 85 -0.03 -10.31 13.40
N PRO A 86 -1.15 -10.80 13.95
CA PRO A 86 -1.97 -11.80 13.27
C PRO A 86 -2.31 -11.34 11.83
N GLU A 87 -2.60 -12.29 10.94
CA GLU A 87 -3.07 -11.94 9.60
C GLU A 87 -4.30 -11.04 9.69
N GLN A 88 -4.22 -9.89 9.03
CA GLN A 88 -5.27 -8.88 9.06
C GLN A 88 -6.21 -9.15 7.89
N VAL A 89 -7.47 -9.45 8.19
CA VAL A 89 -8.54 -9.54 7.19
C VAL A 89 -9.31 -8.24 7.20
N ILE A 90 -9.32 -7.53 6.06
CA ILE A 90 -9.92 -6.22 5.88
C ILE A 90 -10.94 -6.31 4.75
N VAL A 91 -12.13 -5.75 4.97
CA VAL A 91 -13.18 -5.63 3.96
C VAL A 91 -13.41 -4.17 3.67
N LEU A 92 -13.16 -3.76 2.43
CA LEU A 92 -13.40 -2.40 1.93
C LEU A 92 -14.59 -2.42 0.97
N GLU A 93 -15.49 -1.45 1.06
CA GLU A 93 -16.50 -1.21 0.03
C GLU A 93 -16.21 0.12 -0.67
N PHE A 94 -16.01 0.05 -1.98
CA PHE A 94 -15.79 1.24 -2.80
C PHE A 94 -17.13 1.85 -3.21
N SER A 95 -17.17 3.19 -3.26
CA SER A 95 -18.32 3.93 -3.78
C SER A 95 -18.67 3.50 -5.22
N ASN A 96 -17.63 3.28 -6.04
CA ASN A 96 -17.69 2.81 -7.42
C ASN A 96 -17.04 1.42 -7.57
N ALA A 97 -16.58 1.09 -8.78
CA ALA A 97 -15.78 -0.11 -9.01
C ALA A 97 -14.43 -0.02 -8.27
N VAL A 98 -13.95 -1.18 -7.78
CA VAL A 98 -12.63 -1.27 -7.13
C VAL A 98 -11.53 -0.89 -8.14
N PRO A 99 -10.65 0.08 -7.83
CA PRO A 99 -9.54 0.46 -8.70
C PRO A 99 -8.57 -0.71 -8.95
N SER A 100 -7.95 -0.74 -10.14
CA SER A 100 -6.92 -1.74 -10.47
C SER A 100 -5.63 -1.55 -9.67
N LEU A 101 -5.41 -0.36 -9.12
CA LEU A 101 -4.28 0.02 -8.28
C LEU A 101 -4.73 1.14 -7.36
N PHE A 102 -4.46 1.01 -6.06
CA PHE A 102 -4.71 2.08 -5.09
C PHE A 102 -3.77 1.96 -3.89
N THR A 103 -3.69 3.04 -3.11
CA THR A 103 -2.92 3.07 -1.86
C THR A 103 -3.85 2.86 -0.68
N LEU A 104 -3.53 1.89 0.15
CA LEU A 104 -4.13 1.72 1.47
C LEU A 104 -3.20 2.36 2.50
N THR A 105 -3.75 3.26 3.31
CA THR A 105 -3.02 3.87 4.42
C THR A 105 -3.37 3.13 5.71
N LEU A 106 -2.34 2.87 6.52
CA LEU A 106 -2.39 2.12 7.76
C LEU A 106 -1.88 3.01 8.87
N ASP A 107 -2.69 3.24 9.89
CA ASP A 107 -2.36 4.08 11.03
C ASP A 107 -2.10 3.23 12.26
N PHE A 108 -0.89 3.33 12.79
CA PHE A 108 -0.44 2.62 13.99
C PHE A 108 -0.39 3.52 15.24
N GLY A 109 -1.01 4.71 15.16
CA GLY A 109 -1.04 5.75 16.19
C GLY A 109 0.35 6.29 16.50
N GLU A 110 0.81 6.12 17.75
CA GLU A 110 2.14 6.61 18.18
C GLU A 110 3.30 5.98 17.40
N ALA A 111 3.10 4.79 16.81
CA ALA A 111 4.09 4.14 15.96
C ALA A 111 4.18 4.73 14.54
N GLY A 112 3.24 5.62 14.16
CA GLY A 112 3.23 6.33 12.89
C GLY A 112 2.28 5.74 11.84
N ILE A 113 2.40 6.26 10.62
CA ILE A 113 1.57 5.91 9.47
C ILE A 113 2.42 5.17 8.44
N SER A 114 1.87 4.13 7.83
CA SER A 114 2.46 3.43 6.69
C SER A 114 1.47 3.36 5.52
N THR A 115 1.99 3.14 4.33
CA THR A 115 1.18 2.99 3.12
C THR A 115 1.56 1.72 2.39
N VAL A 116 0.56 0.98 1.93
CA VAL A 116 0.74 -0.20 1.09
C VAL A 116 0.04 -0.01 -0.25
N LEU A 117 0.74 -0.33 -1.33
CA LEU A 117 0.18 -0.30 -2.68
C LEU A 117 -0.54 -1.63 -2.94
N VAL A 118 -1.82 -1.56 -3.30
CA VAL A 118 -2.67 -2.75 -3.49
C VAL A 118 -3.01 -2.88 -4.97
N THR A 119 -2.75 -4.06 -5.54
CA THR A 119 -3.17 -4.45 -6.89
C THR A 119 -4.13 -5.64 -6.77
N PRO A 120 -5.46 -5.40 -6.81
CA PRO A 120 -6.43 -6.47 -6.67
C PRO A 120 -6.40 -7.47 -7.81
N ARG A 121 -6.77 -8.71 -7.50
CA ARG A 121 -6.99 -9.78 -8.47
C ARG A 121 -8.48 -10.09 -8.55
N ARG A 122 -8.95 -10.35 -9.77
CA ARG A 122 -10.33 -10.79 -10.03
C ARG A 122 -10.46 -12.28 -9.78
#